data_AF-A0ABD8AZR5-F1
#
_entry.id   AF-A0ABD8AZR5-F1
#
_cell.length_a   1.000
_cell.length_b   1.000
_cell.length_c   1.000
_cell.angle_alpha   90.00
_cell.angle_beta   90.00
_cell.angle_gamma   90.00
#
_symmetry.space_group_name_H-M   'P 1'
#
loop_
_entity.id
_entity.type
_entity.pdbx_description
1 polymer ?
#
loop_
_entity_poly.entity_id
_entity_poly.type
_entity_poly.pdbx_seq_one_letter_code
_entity_poly.pdbx_strand_id
1 'polypeptide(L)' 'MRKLIDLMKESQNCKRIMIGHRPENGIAGNLYESLGFHSVSEGLIDGEVVRLLRCK' A
#
# COMPACT_ATOMS: atom_id res chain seq x y z
N MET A 1 -7.29 -7.46 -4.61
CA MET A 1 -6.30 -6.36 -4.70
C MET A 1 -5.53 -6.30 -6.01
N ARG A 2 -4.92 -7.39 -6.53
CA ARG A 2 -4.12 -7.32 -7.78
C ARG A 2 -4.86 -6.65 -8.95
N LYS A 3 -6.07 -7.11 -9.29
CA LYS A 3 -6.91 -6.50 -10.33
C LYS A 3 -7.15 -4.99 -10.15
N LEU A 4 -7.31 -4.51 -8.92
CA LEU A 4 -7.48 -3.08 -8.64
C LEU A 4 -6.17 -2.32 -8.86
N ILE A 5 -5.05 -2.86 -8.40
CA ILE A 5 -3.72 -2.28 -8.61
C ILE A 5 -3.42 -2.19 -10.12
N ASP A 6 -3.72 -3.24 -10.88
CA ASP A 6 -3.51 -3.29 -12.32
C ASP A 6 -4.38 -2.25 -13.04
N LEU A 7 -5.66 -2.14 -12.66
CA LEU A 7 -6.55 -1.09 -13.16
C LEU A 7 -6.01 0.33 -12.88
N MET A 8 -5.52 0.59 -11.66
CA MET A 8 -4.95 1.89 -11.28
C MET A 8 -3.66 2.20 -12.07
N LYS A 9 -2.84 1.19 -12.36
CA LYS A 9 -1.63 1.34 -13.17
C LYS A 9 -1.98 1.66 -14.62
N GLU A 10 -2.82 0.83 -15.22
CA GLU A 10 -3.05 0.82 -16.67
C GLU A 10 -4.01 1.92 -17.12
N SER A 11 -5.11 2.10 -16.40
CA SER A 11 -6.19 3.01 -16.82
C SER A 11 -6.07 4.42 -16.24
N GLN A 12 -5.40 4.58 -15.10
CA GLN A 12 -5.28 5.86 -14.40
C GLN A 12 -3.86 6.43 -14.42
N ASN A 13 -2.90 5.71 -15.00
CA ASN A 13 -1.47 6.09 -15.04
C ASN A 13 -0.94 6.52 -13.65
N CYS A 14 -1.48 5.91 -12.58
CA CYS A 14 -1.08 6.22 -11.22
C CYS A 14 0.41 5.93 -11.07
N LYS A 15 1.17 6.90 -10.55
CA LYS A 15 2.63 6.71 -10.33
C LYS A 15 2.94 6.00 -9.02
N ARG A 16 2.08 6.17 -8.02
CA ARG A 16 2.24 5.60 -6.68
C ARG A 16 0.86 5.33 -6.10
N ILE A 17 0.76 4.30 -5.28
CA ILE A 17 -0.43 3.96 -4.50
C ILE A 17 -0.01 3.95 -3.04
N MET A 18 -0.73 4.70 -2.19
CA MET A 18 -0.54 4.71 -0.74
C MET A 18 -1.74 4.07 -0.07
N ILE A 19 -1.48 3.30 0.98
CA ILE A 19 -2.52 2.62 1.76
C ILE A 19 -2.11 2.56 3.23
N GLY A 20 -3.04 2.85 4.12
CA GLY A 20 -2.87 2.72 5.57
C GLY A 20 -3.51 1.45 6.10
N HIS A 21 -2.98 0.93 7.22
CA HIS A 21 -3.66 -0.04 8.06
C HIS A 21 -3.38 0.20 9.53
N ARG A 22 -4.26 -0.28 10.40
CA ARG A 22 -4.01 -0.30 11.84
C ARG A 22 -2.80 -1.18 12.17
N PRO A 23 -1.90 -0.77 13.10
CA PRO A 23 -0.71 -1.54 13.46
C PRO A 23 -1.00 -2.97 13.89
N GLU A 24 -2.11 -3.18 14.62
CA GLU A 24 -2.55 -4.48 15.10
C GLU A 24 -3.09 -5.40 14.00
N ASN A 25 -3.41 -4.86 12.81
CA ASN A 25 -3.89 -5.63 11.68
C ASN A 25 -2.72 -6.18 10.84
N GLY A 26 -1.99 -7.15 11.41
CA GLY A 26 -0.87 -7.81 10.76
C GLY A 26 -1.25 -8.54 9.46
N ILE A 27 -2.51 -8.97 9.32
CA ILE A 27 -3.00 -9.62 8.09
C ILE A 27 -2.97 -8.63 6.92
N ALA A 28 -3.46 -7.40 7.12
CA ALA A 28 -3.40 -6.36 6.11
C ALA A 28 -1.94 -5.97 5.79
N GLY A 29 -1.10 -5.82 6.82
CA GLY A 29 0.32 -5.52 6.66
C GLY A 29 1.04 -6.55 5.79
N ASN A 30 0.92 -7.84 6.14
CA ASN A 30 1.54 -8.94 5.41
C ASN A 30 1.01 -9.04 3.98
N LEU A 31 -0.30 -8.83 3.77
CA LEU A 31 -0.89 -8.81 2.43
C LEU A 31 -0.27 -7.70 1.58
N TYR A 32 -0.16 -6.48 2.09
CA TYR A 32 0.38 -5.36 1.33
C TYR A 32 1.87 -5.55 1.01
N GLU A 33 2.66 -6.06 1.96
CA GLU A 33 4.06 -6.42 1.72
C GLU A 33 4.21 -7.47 0.61
N SER A 34 3.38 -8.52 0.63
CA SER A 34 3.38 -9.56 -0.43
C SER A 34 3.01 -9.03 -1.83
N LEU A 35 2.40 -7.86 -1.90
CA LEU A 35 2.03 -7.16 -3.13
C LEU A 35 3.08 -6.11 -3.56
N GLY A 36 4.18 -5.98 -2.81
CA GLY A 36 5.30 -5.07 -3.10
C GLY A 36 5.16 -3.68 -2.47
N PHE A 37 4.22 -3.47 -1.54
CA PHE A 37 4.16 -2.22 -0.78
C PHE A 37 5.25 -2.20 0.29
N HIS A 38 5.90 -1.05 0.48
CA HIS A 38 6.90 -0.82 1.54
C HIS A 38 6.43 0.24 2.52
N SER A 39 6.81 0.15 3.80
CA SER A 39 6.54 1.22 4.77
C SER A 39 7.24 2.51 4.33
N VAL A 40 6.56 3.66 4.47
CA VAL A 40 7.12 4.98 4.12
C VAL A 40 7.49 5.83 5.34
N SER A 41 7.22 5.35 6.54
CA SER A 41 7.51 6.05 7.79
C SER A 41 8.01 5.09 8.86
N GLU A 42 8.85 5.61 9.77
CA GLU A 42 9.23 4.93 11.00
C GLU A 42 8.13 5.00 12.07
N GLY A 43 7.20 5.97 11.94
CA GLY A 43 6.06 6.17 12.85
C GLY A 43 4.70 6.01 12.16
N LEU A 44 3.63 6.16 12.95
CA LEU A 44 2.25 6.11 12.45
C LEU A 44 1.80 7.48 11.92
N ILE A 45 1.02 7.47 10.85
CA ILE A 45 0.32 8.65 10.32
C ILE A 45 -1.17 8.43 10.60
N ASP A 46 -1.79 9.31 11.38
CA ASP A 46 -3.18 9.20 11.81
C ASP A 46 -3.53 7.84 12.48
N GLY A 47 -2.55 7.28 13.18
CA GLY A 47 -2.67 5.97 13.83
C GLY A 47 -2.64 4.79 12.86
N GLU A 48 -2.13 4.99 11.65
CA GLU A 48 -1.96 3.96 10.63
C GLU A 48 -0.50 3.77 10.23
N VAL A 49 -0.14 2.53 9.91
CA VAL A 49 1.08 2.21 9.17
C VAL A 49 0.79 2.47 7.70
N VAL A 50 1.41 3.51 7.15
CA VAL A 50 1.25 3.88 5.75
C VAL A 50 2.31 3.18 4.91
N ARG A 51 1.86 2.56 3.82
CA ARG A 51 2.70 1.82 2.89
C ARG A 51 2.50 2.31 1.46
N LEU A 52 3.54 2.18 0.65
CA LEU A 52 3.58 2.70 -0.71
C LEU A 52 3.97 1.63 -1.72
N LEU A 53 3.25 1.58 -2.82
CA LEU A 53 3.62 0.85 -4.02
C LEU A 53 3.98 1.84 -5.13
N ARG A 54 5.14 1.67 -5.74
CA ARG A 54 5.50 2.40 -6.96
C ARG A 54 4.96 1.64 -8.17
N CYS A 55 4.15 2.32 -8.97
CA CYS A 55 3.65 1.79 -10.23
C CYS A 55 4.69 2.08 -11.31
N LYS A 56 5.20 1.02 -11.95
CA LYS A 56 6.05 1.14 -13.13
C LYS A 56 5.17 1.20 -14.36
#